data_AF-A0AAW5KHQ1-F1
#
_entry.id   AF-A0AAW5KHQ1-F1
#
_cell.length_a   1.000
_cell.length_b   1.000
_cell.length_c   1.000
_cell.angle_alpha   90.00
_cell.angle_beta   90.00
_cell.angle_gamma   90.00
#
_symmetry.space_group_name_H-M   'P 1'
#
loop_
_entity.id
_entity.type
_entity.pdbx_description
1 polymer ?
#
loop_
_entity_poly.entity_id
_entity_poly.type
_entity_poly.pdbx_seq_one_letter_code
_entity_poly.pdbx_strand_id
1 'polypeptide(L)'
;MKTNEKKNTSAKKKLIPAVAMLTTSAVMLSTATYAWFTLSKTAEVTGLNLAATAGGSLEISLGQVDNGVLSSSDLTPTADNISWVSTVDIGQYYEKVGKLKPASTVDGNSLFYAEDSGIYAGGRAVMADTKVKAATDEATLTARTTTANTALATDEASGADGYYVDVPMWIRSTKQTKQDVQCRVTIKNKDSENNTENDLQKAVRVAVLPLKTATEANDSTTVTNTLSVTKASAVAGYADTKYTLLGDKASVFGLNWDNYTDNKGIKTTEGANYGAKLDTITFTKGTAQKAVPTSRDSLDNLTTVFELAGAGNNEYSVEGFVVRVWIEGESKFCNDATANQDWTIQLDFQAKDNAGN
;
A
#
# COMPACT_ATOMS: atom_id res chain seq x y z
N MET A 1 -57.90 -13.93 65.55
CA MET A 1 -57.47 -12.55 65.27
C MET A 1 -56.28 -12.64 64.31
N LYS A 2 -56.38 -12.01 63.13
CA LYS A 2 -55.34 -11.99 62.09
C LYS A 2 -54.17 -11.10 62.52
N THR A 3 -52.94 -11.49 62.18
CA THR A 3 -51.93 -10.57 61.64
C THR A 3 -50.86 -11.34 60.86
N ASN A 4 -50.84 -11.10 59.54
CA ASN A 4 -49.71 -11.37 58.65
C ASN A 4 -48.76 -10.17 58.76
N GLU A 5 -47.46 -10.38 58.98
CA GLU A 5 -46.45 -9.40 58.61
C GLU A 5 -45.52 -9.95 57.51
N LYS A 6 -45.59 -9.28 56.35
CA LYS A 6 -44.78 -9.53 55.16
C LYS A 6 -43.31 -9.15 55.41
N LYS A 7 -42.40 -10.13 55.35
CA LYS A 7 -40.95 -9.91 55.20
C LYS A 7 -40.61 -9.75 53.71
N ASN A 8 -40.64 -8.53 53.17
CA ASN A 8 -40.26 -8.23 51.78
C ASN A 8 -39.24 -7.09 51.68
N THR A 9 -38.06 -7.22 52.30
CA THR A 9 -37.05 -6.14 52.36
C THR A 9 -35.60 -6.53 52.07
N SER A 10 -35.34 -7.71 51.47
CA SER A 10 -33.97 -8.11 51.10
C SER A 10 -33.64 -7.95 49.61
N ALA A 11 -34.56 -8.29 48.70
CA ALA A 11 -34.29 -8.27 47.26
C ALA A 11 -34.16 -6.83 46.67
N LYS A 12 -35.00 -5.89 47.11
CA LYS A 12 -34.99 -4.50 46.60
C LYS A 12 -33.72 -3.72 46.99
N LYS A 13 -33.10 -4.01 48.14
CA LYS A 13 -31.84 -3.34 48.57
C LYS A 13 -30.60 -3.84 47.83
N LYS A 14 -30.64 -5.04 47.25
CA LYS A 14 -29.55 -5.60 46.42
C LYS A 14 -29.68 -5.23 44.93
N LEU A 15 -30.90 -4.89 44.48
CA LEU A 15 -31.16 -4.55 43.08
C LEU A 15 -30.59 -3.17 42.70
N ILE A 16 -30.62 -2.21 43.62
CA ILE A 16 -30.14 -0.83 43.38
C ILE A 16 -28.63 -0.78 43.06
N PRO A 17 -27.73 -1.39 43.86
CA PRO A 17 -26.31 -1.41 43.53
C PRO A 17 -26.00 -2.26 42.29
N ALA A 18 -26.77 -3.32 42.01
CA ALA A 18 -26.60 -4.12 40.80
C ALA A 18 -26.98 -3.35 39.53
N VAL A 19 -28.07 -2.57 39.56
CA VAL A 19 -28.47 -1.70 38.45
C VAL A 19 -27.47 -0.56 38.27
N ALA A 20 -26.97 0.04 39.35
CA ALA A 20 -25.92 1.05 39.28
C ALA A 20 -24.60 0.49 38.71
N MET A 21 -24.20 -0.72 39.12
CA MET A 21 -23.04 -1.40 38.53
C MET A 21 -23.27 -1.76 37.07
N LEU A 22 -24.48 -2.18 36.68
CA LEU A 22 -24.85 -2.48 35.30
C LEU A 22 -24.81 -1.23 34.42
N THR A 23 -25.29 -0.09 34.91
CA THR A 23 -25.22 1.18 34.16
C THR A 23 -23.79 1.68 34.04
N THR A 24 -22.96 1.57 35.08
CA THR A 24 -21.54 1.96 35.01
C THR A 24 -20.73 1.02 34.12
N SER A 25 -21.02 -0.28 34.12
CA SER A 25 -20.39 -1.23 33.19
C SER A 25 -20.90 -1.06 31.76
N ALA A 26 -22.17 -0.69 31.52
CA ALA A 26 -22.65 -0.32 30.19
C ALA A 26 -21.97 0.94 29.64
N VAL A 27 -21.73 1.96 30.50
CA VAL A 27 -20.99 3.17 30.11
C VAL A 27 -19.51 2.87 29.83
N MET A 28 -18.87 1.99 30.63
CA MET A 28 -17.49 1.55 30.36
C MET A 28 -17.36 0.61 29.15
N LEU A 29 -18.36 -0.24 28.88
CA LEU A 29 -18.40 -1.05 27.65
C LEU A 29 -18.58 -0.15 26.42
N SER A 30 -19.36 0.92 26.55
CA SER A 30 -19.55 1.91 25.48
C SER A 30 -18.24 2.61 25.11
N THR A 31 -17.47 3.10 26.10
CA THR A 31 -16.17 3.76 25.85
C THR A 31 -15.08 2.79 25.38
N ALA A 32 -15.10 1.53 25.82
CA ALA A 32 -14.21 0.49 25.28
C ALA A 32 -14.56 0.12 23.83
N THR A 33 -15.84 0.18 23.45
CA THR A 33 -16.25 -0.03 22.06
C THR A 33 -15.79 1.13 21.18
N TYR A 34 -15.80 2.39 21.67
CA TYR A 34 -15.22 3.52 20.92
C TYR A 34 -13.72 3.39 20.69
N ALA A 35 -12.94 2.82 21.61
CA ALA A 35 -11.51 2.56 21.40
C ALA A 35 -11.27 1.47 20.36
N TRP A 36 -12.08 0.41 20.35
CA TRP A 36 -12.09 -0.62 19.29
C TRP A 36 -12.55 -0.06 17.94
N PHE A 37 -13.59 0.79 17.92
CA PHE A 37 -14.05 1.52 16.73
C PHE A 37 -13.08 2.60 16.25
N THR A 38 -12.12 3.06 17.06
CA THR A 38 -11.03 3.94 16.59
C THR A 38 -9.79 3.16 16.17
N LEU A 39 -9.46 2.06 16.88
CA LEU A 39 -8.41 1.13 16.46
C LEU A 39 -8.77 0.37 15.18
N SER A 40 -10.07 0.25 14.84
CA SER A 40 -10.53 -0.32 13.57
C SER A 40 -10.51 0.67 12.39
N LYS A 41 -10.38 1.98 12.66
CA LYS A 41 -10.35 3.05 11.64
C LYS A 41 -8.94 3.38 11.13
N THR A 42 -7.94 3.02 11.90
CA THR A 42 -6.54 2.92 11.47
C THR A 42 -6.22 1.45 11.48
N ALA A 43 -6.27 0.76 10.33
CA ALA A 43 -5.72 -0.59 10.29
C ALA A 43 -4.27 -0.48 10.79
N GLU A 44 -3.97 -1.07 11.95
CA GLU A 44 -2.63 -1.05 12.50
C GLU A 44 -1.78 -1.94 11.61
N VAL A 45 -1.11 -1.32 10.64
CA VAL A 45 -0.08 -1.93 9.84
C VAL A 45 1.21 -1.71 10.60
N THR A 46 1.60 -2.68 11.43
CA THR A 46 2.85 -2.64 12.16
C THR A 46 4.01 -3.13 11.27
N GLY A 47 4.32 -2.31 10.27
CA GLY A 47 5.55 -2.39 9.48
C GLY A 47 5.37 -3.05 8.12
N LEU A 48 5.41 -2.22 7.07
CA LEU A 48 5.73 -2.65 5.72
C LEU A 48 7.10 -3.33 5.75
N ASN A 49 7.18 -4.63 5.44
CA ASN A 49 8.46 -5.25 5.09
C ASN A 49 8.45 -5.47 3.58
N LEU A 50 9.26 -4.70 2.84
CA LEU A 50 9.33 -4.73 1.39
C LEU A 50 10.74 -5.14 0.97
N ALA A 51 10.86 -6.31 0.36
CA ALA A 51 12.08 -6.74 -0.32
C ALA A 51 11.88 -6.66 -1.84
N ALA A 52 12.90 -6.18 -2.54
CA ALA A 52 12.92 -6.19 -3.99
C ALA A 52 14.14 -6.95 -4.50
N THR A 53 13.90 -7.77 -5.50
CA THR A 53 14.86 -8.70 -6.05
C THR A 53 14.91 -8.51 -7.54
N ALA A 54 16.10 -8.36 -8.12
CA ALA A 54 16.30 -8.36 -9.56
C ALA A 54 16.92 -9.68 -10.03
N GLY A 55 16.44 -10.18 -11.17
CA GLY A 55 16.99 -11.30 -11.92
C GLY A 55 17.39 -10.91 -13.34
N GLY A 56 18.17 -11.78 -13.99
CA GLY A 56 18.69 -11.53 -15.32
C GLY A 56 19.78 -10.46 -15.35
N SER A 57 19.65 -9.48 -16.25
CA SER A 57 20.59 -8.36 -16.42
C SER A 57 20.20 -7.11 -15.63
N LEU A 58 19.27 -7.22 -14.68
CA LEU A 58 18.76 -6.08 -13.92
C LEU A 58 19.49 -5.92 -12.59
N GLU A 59 19.62 -4.68 -12.15
CA GLU A 59 20.01 -4.29 -10.80
C GLU A 59 19.04 -3.24 -10.29
N ILE A 60 18.81 -3.20 -8.97
CA ILE A 60 17.85 -2.33 -8.31
C ILE A 60 18.57 -1.45 -7.29
N SER A 61 18.06 -0.24 -7.11
CA SER A 61 18.43 0.65 -6.00
C SER A 61 17.20 1.28 -5.37
N LEU A 62 17.26 1.53 -4.06
CA LEU A 62 16.30 2.35 -3.30
C LEU A 62 16.83 3.74 -2.97
N GLY A 63 18.09 3.99 -3.34
CA GLY A 63 18.62 5.33 -3.40
C GLY A 63 20.14 5.42 -3.33
N GLN A 64 20.69 6.63 -3.38
CA GLN A 64 22.14 6.86 -3.36
C GLN A 64 22.77 6.54 -2.00
N VAL A 65 23.83 5.74 -2.03
CA VAL A 65 24.67 5.42 -0.87
C VAL A 65 26.10 5.87 -1.13
N ASP A 66 26.62 6.76 -0.28
CA ASP A 66 27.98 7.25 -0.36
C ASP A 66 28.73 6.85 0.92
N ASN A 67 29.69 5.92 0.80
CA ASN A 67 30.46 5.37 1.92
C ASN A 67 29.58 4.85 3.08
N GLY A 68 28.43 4.23 2.78
CA GLY A 68 27.48 3.71 3.76
C GLY A 68 26.53 4.76 4.37
N VAL A 69 26.65 6.02 3.94
CA VAL A 69 25.77 7.12 4.29
C VAL A 69 24.72 7.29 3.20
N LEU A 70 23.46 7.44 3.59
CA LEU A 70 22.37 7.72 2.66
C LEU A 70 22.32 9.20 2.35
N SER A 71 22.19 9.54 1.07
CA SER A 71 22.01 10.93 0.64
C SER A 71 20.71 11.50 1.22
N SER A 72 20.82 12.56 2.03
CA SER A 72 19.66 13.16 2.73
C SER A 72 18.86 14.13 1.88
N SER A 73 19.40 14.59 0.76
CA SER A 73 18.79 15.61 -0.12
C SER A 73 18.30 15.06 -1.45
N ASP A 74 18.90 13.98 -1.96
CA ASP A 74 18.48 13.35 -3.20
C ASP A 74 18.80 11.86 -3.13
N LEU A 75 17.76 11.04 -2.96
CA LEU A 75 17.92 9.59 -2.98
C LEU A 75 18.22 9.08 -4.39
N THR A 76 18.22 9.89 -5.42
CA THR A 76 18.46 9.42 -6.78
C THR A 76 19.88 8.86 -6.95
N PRO A 77 20.04 7.56 -7.28
CA PRO A 77 21.35 6.96 -7.43
C PRO A 77 22.03 7.35 -8.74
N THR A 78 23.30 7.75 -8.68
CA THR A 78 24.13 7.87 -9.90
C THR A 78 24.39 6.50 -10.52
N ALA A 79 24.63 6.46 -11.83
CA ALA A 79 24.79 5.22 -12.58
C ALA A 79 25.91 4.32 -12.06
N ASP A 80 26.96 4.86 -11.43
CA ASP A 80 28.10 4.10 -10.90
C ASP A 80 28.06 3.91 -9.37
N ASN A 81 26.94 4.25 -8.72
CA ASN A 81 26.84 4.17 -7.26
C ASN A 81 26.91 2.73 -6.73
N ILE A 82 27.35 2.54 -5.49
CA ILE A 82 27.42 1.22 -4.85
C ILE A 82 26.04 0.66 -4.46
N SER A 83 24.99 1.49 -4.45
CA SER A 83 23.64 1.09 -4.03
C SER A 83 22.92 0.15 -5.00
N TRP A 84 23.44 -0.01 -6.21
CA TRP A 84 22.90 -0.92 -7.20
C TRP A 84 23.23 -2.37 -6.86
N VAL A 85 22.19 -3.15 -6.58
CA VAL A 85 22.30 -4.53 -6.10
C VAL A 85 21.21 -5.42 -6.71
N SER A 86 21.41 -6.74 -6.63
CA SER A 86 20.41 -7.73 -7.09
C SER A 86 19.30 -8.00 -6.07
N THR A 87 19.46 -7.56 -4.83
CA THR A 87 18.46 -7.72 -3.76
C THR A 87 18.59 -6.58 -2.77
N VAL A 88 17.48 -5.92 -2.48
CA VAL A 88 17.41 -4.78 -1.56
C VAL A 88 16.20 -4.92 -0.64
N ASP A 89 16.36 -4.50 0.60
CA ASP A 89 15.29 -4.46 1.61
C ASP A 89 15.03 -3.00 1.99
N ILE A 90 13.76 -2.62 2.08
CA ILE A 90 13.35 -1.26 2.44
C ILE A 90 13.87 -0.83 3.82
N GLY A 91 14.00 -1.77 4.76
CA GLY A 91 14.53 -1.53 6.09
C GLY A 91 16.00 -1.09 6.09
N GLN A 92 16.72 -1.33 4.98
CA GLN A 92 18.08 -0.80 4.78
C GLN A 92 18.11 0.71 4.59
N TYR A 93 17.06 1.28 4.01
CA TYR A 93 17.00 2.70 3.60
C TYR A 93 16.10 3.51 4.52
N TYR A 94 15.10 2.89 5.14
CA TYR A 94 14.12 3.56 5.97
C TYR A 94 14.10 2.96 7.38
N GLU A 95 13.80 3.78 8.38
CA GLU A 95 13.73 3.35 9.78
C GLU A 95 12.30 3.10 10.25
N LYS A 96 11.36 3.91 9.77
CA LYS A 96 9.98 3.94 10.26
C LYS A 96 8.99 4.14 9.13
N VAL A 97 7.80 3.57 9.31
CA VAL A 97 6.65 3.75 8.44
C VAL A 97 5.38 3.98 9.27
N GLY A 98 4.56 4.96 8.87
CA GLY A 98 3.25 5.21 9.48
C GLY A 98 2.21 4.15 9.11
N LYS A 99 1.08 4.11 9.83
CA LYS A 99 0.02 3.12 9.55
C LYS A 99 -0.75 3.51 8.28
N LEU A 100 -1.36 2.50 7.66
CA LEU A 100 -2.18 2.70 6.46
C LEU A 100 -3.66 2.71 6.80
N LYS A 101 -4.36 3.69 6.23
CA LYS A 101 -5.81 3.83 6.22
C LYS A 101 -6.37 3.26 4.92
N PRO A 102 -7.59 2.70 4.93
CA PRO A 102 -8.21 2.20 3.71
C PRO A 102 -8.46 3.29 2.68
N ALA A 103 -8.16 3.00 1.42
CA ALA A 103 -8.44 3.86 0.28
C ALA A 103 -8.90 3.02 -0.92
N SER A 104 -9.51 3.68 -1.89
CA SER A 104 -9.98 3.07 -3.12
C SER A 104 -9.53 3.84 -4.34
N THR A 105 -9.40 3.14 -5.46
CA THR A 105 -8.97 3.70 -6.72
C THR A 105 -9.55 2.93 -7.89
N VAL A 106 -9.67 3.59 -9.04
CA VAL A 106 -9.98 2.94 -10.31
C VAL A 106 -8.76 2.84 -11.23
N ASP A 107 -7.75 3.68 -11.06
CA ASP A 107 -6.60 3.81 -11.96
C ASP A 107 -5.27 3.35 -11.33
N GLY A 108 -5.26 3.05 -10.02
CA GLY A 108 -4.07 2.64 -9.27
C GLY A 108 -3.17 3.81 -8.87
N ASN A 109 -3.57 5.05 -9.18
CA ASN A 109 -2.75 6.25 -9.06
C ASN A 109 -3.46 7.38 -8.30
N SER A 110 -4.74 7.59 -8.56
CA SER A 110 -5.59 8.53 -7.83
C SER A 110 -6.34 7.74 -6.77
N LEU A 111 -6.05 8.02 -5.50
CA LEU A 111 -6.71 7.36 -4.37
C LEU A 111 -7.76 8.27 -3.74
N PHE A 112 -8.84 7.66 -3.27
CA PHE A 112 -9.98 8.32 -2.63
C PHE A 112 -10.47 7.48 -1.46
N TYR A 113 -11.24 8.10 -0.57
CA TYR A 113 -11.91 7.40 0.52
C TYR A 113 -13.29 7.99 0.79
N ALA A 114 -14.20 7.16 1.29
CA ALA A 114 -15.48 7.60 1.82
C ALA A 114 -15.30 8.10 3.26
N GLU A 115 -15.95 9.21 3.64
CA GLU A 115 -15.88 9.72 5.00
C GLU A 115 -16.41 8.69 6.02
N ASP A 116 -15.66 8.47 7.10
CA ASP A 116 -15.97 7.52 8.17
C ASP A 116 -17.38 7.64 8.74
N SER A 117 -17.97 8.84 8.73
CA SER A 117 -19.30 9.10 9.27
C SER A 117 -20.41 8.34 8.54
N GLY A 118 -20.17 7.94 7.29
CA GLY A 118 -21.10 7.19 6.46
C GLY A 118 -20.76 5.70 6.31
N ILE A 119 -19.67 5.23 6.91
CA ILE A 119 -19.27 3.82 6.89
C ILE A 119 -19.98 3.07 8.04
N TYR A 120 -20.60 1.94 7.74
CA TYR A 120 -21.35 1.14 8.72
C TYR A 120 -21.17 -0.37 8.51
N ALA A 121 -21.86 -1.17 9.33
CA ALA A 121 -21.79 -2.63 9.32
C ALA A 121 -20.35 -3.17 9.48
N GLY A 122 -19.52 -2.47 10.26
CA GLY A 122 -18.13 -2.82 10.53
C GLY A 122 -17.20 -2.65 9.33
N GLY A 123 -17.41 -1.61 8.52
CA GLY A 123 -16.60 -1.34 7.32
C GLY A 123 -17.12 -2.01 6.04
N ARG A 124 -18.26 -2.71 6.10
CA ARG A 124 -18.76 -3.55 5.01
C ARG A 124 -19.76 -2.86 4.08
N ALA A 125 -20.20 -1.65 4.44
CA ALA A 125 -21.16 -0.88 3.67
C ALA A 125 -21.00 0.62 3.90
N VAL A 126 -21.42 1.42 2.91
CA VAL A 126 -21.32 2.87 2.90
C VAL A 126 -22.71 3.47 2.63
N MET A 127 -23.11 4.48 3.41
CA MET A 127 -24.38 5.17 3.18
C MET A 127 -24.35 5.89 1.84
N ALA A 128 -25.48 5.94 1.13
CA ALA A 128 -25.52 6.50 -0.22
C ALA A 128 -25.01 7.96 -0.24
N ASP A 129 -25.41 8.80 0.70
CA ASP A 129 -25.05 10.23 0.76
C ASP A 129 -23.65 10.52 1.34
N THR A 130 -22.86 9.49 1.65
CA THR A 130 -21.50 9.64 2.19
C THR A 130 -20.63 10.46 1.26
N LYS A 131 -19.93 11.45 1.83
CA LYS A 131 -18.97 12.26 1.09
C LYS A 131 -17.72 11.43 0.79
N VAL A 132 -17.09 11.75 -0.33
CA VAL A 132 -15.83 11.14 -0.76
C VAL A 132 -14.78 12.23 -0.81
N LYS A 133 -13.57 11.90 -0.37
CA LYS A 133 -12.41 12.78 -0.36
C LYS A 133 -11.27 12.14 -1.13
N ALA A 134 -10.41 12.98 -1.70
CA ALA A 134 -9.12 12.54 -2.21
C ALA A 134 -8.24 12.09 -1.05
N ALA A 135 -7.58 10.95 -1.20
CA ALA A 135 -6.62 10.43 -0.26
C ALA A 135 -5.26 11.08 -0.53
N THR A 136 -5.06 12.29 -0.04
CA THR A 136 -3.82 13.06 -0.26
C THR A 136 -2.73 12.74 0.76
N ASP A 137 -3.12 12.25 1.94
CA ASP A 137 -2.21 12.01 3.04
C ASP A 137 -1.46 10.69 2.82
N GLU A 138 -0.16 10.78 2.50
CA GLU A 138 0.76 9.64 2.46
C GLU A 138 1.18 9.24 3.88
N ALA A 139 1.35 7.95 4.14
CA ALA A 139 1.93 7.48 5.38
C ALA A 139 3.42 7.87 5.44
N THR A 140 3.85 8.44 6.55
CA THR A 140 5.23 8.88 6.72
C THR A 140 6.17 7.70 6.55
N LEU A 141 7.19 7.85 5.71
CA LEU A 141 8.26 6.88 5.53
C LEU A 141 9.60 7.59 5.80
N THR A 142 10.19 7.31 6.95
CA THR A 142 11.34 8.06 7.48
C THR A 142 12.65 7.42 7.02
N ALA A 143 13.42 8.14 6.22
CA ALA A 143 14.72 7.66 5.72
C ALA A 143 15.75 7.57 6.84
N ARG A 144 16.64 6.58 6.75
CA ARG A 144 17.82 6.48 7.60
C ARG A 144 18.90 7.47 7.12
N THR A 145 19.83 7.78 8.01
CA THR A 145 21.06 8.50 7.66
C THR A 145 22.18 7.56 7.21
N THR A 146 22.15 6.31 7.66
CA THR A 146 23.09 5.25 7.27
C THR A 146 22.35 3.96 6.98
N THR A 147 22.90 3.15 6.08
CA THR A 147 22.31 1.85 5.76
C THR A 147 22.37 0.90 6.97
N ALA A 148 21.28 0.19 7.27
CA ALA A 148 21.25 -0.79 8.35
C ALA A 148 20.30 -1.95 8.04
N ASN A 149 20.71 -3.19 8.28
CA ASN A 149 19.85 -4.34 8.01
C ASN A 149 18.87 -4.61 9.17
N THR A 150 17.91 -3.71 9.36
CA THR A 150 16.93 -3.75 10.44
C THR A 150 15.53 -3.52 9.86
N ALA A 151 14.55 -4.31 10.33
CA ALA A 151 13.16 -4.15 9.94
C ALA A 151 12.64 -2.73 10.22
N LEU A 152 11.66 -2.29 9.43
CA LEU A 152 10.95 -1.03 9.66
C LEU A 152 10.17 -1.08 10.96
N ALA A 153 10.33 -0.05 11.77
CA ALA A 153 9.47 0.19 12.94
C ALA A 153 8.21 0.95 12.52
N THR A 154 7.17 0.89 13.33
CA THR A 154 6.00 1.76 13.17
C THR A 154 6.35 3.18 13.59
N ASP A 155 5.93 4.17 12.82
CA ASP A 155 6.01 5.58 13.20
C ASP A 155 4.78 5.94 14.05
N GLU A 156 4.98 6.05 15.36
CA GLU A 156 3.93 6.39 16.33
C GLU A 156 3.71 7.91 16.45
N ALA A 157 4.35 8.73 15.61
CA ALA A 157 4.15 10.18 15.62
C ALA A 157 2.73 10.55 15.20
N SER A 158 2.15 11.55 15.88
CA SER A 158 0.84 12.08 15.52
C SER A 158 0.85 12.62 14.08
N GLY A 159 0.00 12.08 13.22
CA GLY A 159 -0.08 12.45 11.80
C GLY A 159 0.83 11.65 10.88
N ALA A 160 1.51 10.61 11.38
CA ALA A 160 2.29 9.71 10.53
C ALA A 160 1.43 8.78 9.67
N ASP A 161 0.17 8.54 10.06
CA ASP A 161 -0.74 7.63 9.36
C ASP A 161 -1.30 8.26 8.08
N GLY A 162 -1.25 7.52 6.97
CA GLY A 162 -1.79 7.94 5.67
C GLY A 162 -2.53 6.84 4.96
N TYR A 163 -2.95 7.07 3.72
CA TYR A 163 -3.77 6.14 2.93
C TYR A 163 -2.95 5.21 2.03
N TYR A 164 -1.73 5.63 1.71
CA TYR A 164 -0.79 4.90 0.87
C TYR A 164 0.62 5.22 1.34
N VAL A 165 1.58 4.39 0.94
CA VAL A 165 3.01 4.67 1.07
C VAL A 165 3.66 4.50 -0.28
N ASP A 166 4.47 5.47 -0.68
CA ASP A 166 5.22 5.46 -1.92
C ASP A 166 6.70 5.19 -1.63
N VAL A 167 7.22 4.18 -2.32
CA VAL A 167 8.62 3.79 -2.25
C VAL A 167 9.26 4.09 -3.59
N PRO A 168 10.09 5.15 -3.68
CA PRO A 168 10.90 5.41 -4.85
C PRO A 168 11.88 4.25 -5.09
N MET A 169 11.96 3.81 -6.34
CA MET A 169 12.80 2.70 -6.76
C MET A 169 13.44 3.02 -8.10
N TRP A 170 14.59 2.39 -8.34
CA TRP A 170 15.28 2.49 -9.62
C TRP A 170 15.72 1.12 -10.08
N ILE A 171 15.67 0.90 -11.40
CA ILE A 171 16.20 -0.29 -12.04
C ILE A 171 17.19 0.10 -13.12
N ARG A 172 18.25 -0.67 -13.30
CA ARG A 172 19.20 -0.48 -14.40
C ARG A 172 19.54 -1.78 -15.11
N SER A 173 20.02 -1.66 -16.34
CA SER A 173 20.63 -2.76 -17.10
C SER A 173 21.75 -2.30 -18.02
N THR A 174 22.67 -3.21 -18.32
CA THR A 174 23.73 -3.04 -19.33
C THR A 174 23.35 -3.60 -20.71
N LYS A 175 22.16 -4.18 -20.86
CA LYS A 175 21.72 -4.78 -22.12
C LYS A 175 21.39 -3.70 -23.15
N GLN A 176 21.96 -3.83 -24.35
CA GLN A 176 21.78 -2.86 -25.44
C GLN A 176 20.47 -3.03 -26.20
N THR A 177 19.72 -4.10 -25.94
CA THR A 177 18.38 -4.34 -26.49
C THR A 177 17.32 -3.91 -25.49
N LYS A 178 16.16 -3.49 -26.00
CA LYS A 178 14.97 -3.25 -25.16
C LYS A 178 14.61 -4.50 -24.36
N GLN A 179 14.11 -4.28 -23.15
CA GLN A 179 13.70 -5.36 -22.25
C GLN A 179 12.34 -5.07 -21.64
N ASP A 180 11.43 -6.04 -21.67
CA ASP A 180 10.24 -6.01 -20.85
C ASP A 180 10.65 -6.27 -19.39
N VAL A 181 10.42 -5.29 -18.52
CA VAL A 181 10.55 -5.48 -17.08
C VAL A 181 9.28 -6.12 -16.57
N GLN A 182 9.42 -7.33 -16.03
CA GLN A 182 8.32 -8.09 -15.46
C GLN A 182 8.45 -8.14 -13.95
N CYS A 183 7.34 -8.06 -13.25
CA CYS A 183 7.28 -8.12 -11.79
C CYS A 183 6.37 -9.26 -11.34
N ARG A 184 6.82 -9.97 -10.32
CA ARG A 184 5.99 -10.84 -9.49
C ARG A 184 5.90 -10.23 -8.10
N VAL A 185 4.70 -10.25 -7.54
CA VAL A 185 4.46 -9.75 -6.19
C VAL A 185 4.04 -10.90 -5.29
N THR A 186 4.69 -11.01 -4.14
CA THR A 186 4.31 -11.90 -3.06
C THR A 186 3.82 -11.06 -1.89
N ILE A 187 2.66 -11.39 -1.33
CA ILE A 187 2.10 -10.75 -0.13
C ILE A 187 1.85 -11.86 0.90
N LYS A 188 2.48 -11.75 2.06
CA LYS A 188 2.43 -12.75 3.14
C LYS A 188 2.02 -12.10 4.44
N ASN A 189 1.22 -12.80 5.24
CA ASN A 189 1.01 -12.45 6.64
C ASN A 189 2.32 -12.68 7.43
N LYS A 190 2.68 -11.75 8.32
CA LYS A 190 3.92 -11.80 9.11
C LYS A 190 3.93 -12.95 10.13
N ASP A 191 2.76 -13.32 10.65
CA ASP A 191 2.64 -14.18 11.83
C ASP A 191 2.04 -15.58 11.55
N SER A 192 1.94 -16.04 10.30
CA SER A 192 1.25 -17.31 10.03
C SER A 192 1.80 -18.15 8.88
N GLU A 193 2.24 -19.36 9.21
CA GLU A 193 2.27 -20.51 8.28
C GLU A 193 0.84 -20.97 7.87
N ASN A 194 -0.19 -20.51 8.59
CA ASN A 194 -1.60 -20.84 8.34
C ASN A 194 -2.37 -19.66 7.74
N ASN A 195 -2.56 -19.72 6.42
CA ASN A 195 -3.39 -18.82 5.64
C ASN A 195 -4.87 -18.90 6.07
N THR A 196 -5.33 -18.04 6.96
CA THR A 196 -6.78 -17.90 7.21
C THR A 196 -7.46 -17.20 6.03
N GLU A 197 -8.66 -17.67 5.67
CA GLU A 197 -9.36 -17.21 4.47
C GLU A 197 -9.85 -15.76 4.55
N ASN A 198 -9.80 -15.11 5.72
CA ASN A 198 -10.36 -13.78 5.95
C ASN A 198 -9.31 -12.72 6.30
N ASP A 199 -8.06 -12.88 5.88
CA ASP A 199 -6.99 -11.97 6.30
C ASP A 199 -6.98 -10.63 5.55
N LEU A 200 -6.60 -9.56 6.27
CA LEU A 200 -6.45 -8.20 5.75
C LEU A 200 -5.39 -8.11 4.63
N GLN A 201 -4.41 -9.02 4.61
CA GLN A 201 -3.45 -9.14 3.51
C GLN A 201 -4.12 -9.24 2.12
N LYS A 202 -5.35 -9.78 2.05
CA LYS A 202 -6.12 -9.87 0.80
C LYS A 202 -6.66 -8.53 0.32
N ALA A 203 -6.77 -7.53 1.19
CA ALA A 203 -7.10 -6.16 0.84
C ALA A 203 -5.87 -5.34 0.44
N VAL A 204 -4.65 -5.81 0.73
CA VAL A 204 -3.43 -5.11 0.34
C VAL A 204 -3.30 -5.08 -1.18
N ARG A 205 -2.90 -3.91 -1.69
CA ARG A 205 -2.60 -3.67 -3.09
C ARG A 205 -1.21 -3.08 -3.22
N VAL A 206 -0.54 -3.49 -4.28
CA VAL A 206 0.79 -2.99 -4.63
C VAL A 206 0.74 -2.53 -6.08
N ALA A 207 0.97 -1.26 -6.36
CA ALA A 207 1.07 -0.74 -7.71
C ALA A 207 2.52 -0.48 -8.07
N VAL A 208 2.91 -0.86 -9.29
CA VAL A 208 4.14 -0.41 -9.92
C VAL A 208 3.77 0.74 -10.86
N LEU A 209 4.31 1.92 -10.56
CA LEU A 209 4.03 3.19 -11.21
C LEU A 209 5.31 3.66 -11.92
N PRO A 210 5.57 3.20 -13.15
CA PRO A 210 6.66 3.75 -13.95
C PRO A 210 6.34 5.21 -14.29
N LEU A 211 7.35 6.08 -14.31
CA LEU A 211 7.16 7.52 -14.44
C LEU A 211 7.84 8.05 -15.71
N LYS A 212 7.25 9.08 -16.33
CA LYS A 212 7.86 9.87 -17.40
C LYS A 212 7.83 11.35 -17.04
N THR A 213 8.85 12.09 -17.46
CA THR A 213 8.89 13.55 -17.29
C THR A 213 7.74 14.18 -18.10
N ALA A 214 6.99 15.11 -17.51
CA ALA A 214 5.79 15.69 -18.14
C ALA A 214 6.06 16.49 -19.43
N THR A 215 7.33 16.84 -19.70
CA THR A 215 7.77 17.52 -20.92
C THR A 215 8.00 16.57 -22.10
N GLU A 216 8.02 15.24 -21.88
CA GLU A 216 8.06 14.27 -22.97
C GLU A 216 6.65 14.10 -23.57
N ALA A 217 6.54 14.16 -24.90
CA ALA A 217 5.25 14.08 -25.59
C ALA A 217 4.48 12.81 -25.19
N ASN A 218 3.13 12.91 -25.18
CA ASN A 218 2.21 11.88 -24.70
C ASN A 218 2.27 10.52 -25.45
N ASP A 219 3.13 10.38 -26.45
CA ASP A 219 3.25 9.26 -27.38
C ASP A 219 4.67 8.64 -27.41
N SER A 220 5.54 8.99 -26.45
CA SER A 220 6.87 8.36 -26.34
C SER A 220 6.79 7.04 -25.59
N THR A 221 7.11 5.93 -26.26
CA THR A 221 7.32 4.60 -25.65
C THR A 221 8.76 4.38 -25.19
N THR A 222 9.59 5.42 -25.13
CA THR A 222 11.02 5.34 -24.80
C THR A 222 11.43 6.52 -23.95
N VAL A 223 11.97 6.24 -22.76
CA VAL A 223 12.33 7.26 -21.75
C VAL A 223 13.75 7.77 -21.96
N THR A 224 13.93 9.08 -21.91
CA THR A 224 15.25 9.72 -21.83
C THR A 224 15.62 9.92 -20.36
N ASN A 225 16.53 9.08 -19.89
CA ASN A 225 17.30 9.13 -18.65
C ASN A 225 17.35 10.52 -17.95
N THR A 226 16.51 10.77 -16.95
CA THR A 226 16.75 11.85 -15.94
C THR A 226 16.02 11.59 -14.62
N LEU A 227 16.43 10.51 -13.97
CA LEU A 227 16.67 10.36 -12.54
C LEU A 227 16.46 11.64 -11.68
N SER A 228 15.26 11.81 -11.13
CA SER A 228 14.94 12.51 -9.87
C SER A 228 13.53 12.11 -9.41
N VAL A 229 13.34 10.83 -9.07
CA VAL A 229 12.05 10.34 -8.55
C VAL A 229 11.99 10.62 -7.06
N THR A 230 11.01 11.43 -6.67
CA THR A 230 10.70 11.71 -5.26
C THR A 230 9.33 11.13 -4.94
N LYS A 231 8.96 11.04 -3.66
CA LYS A 231 7.60 10.64 -3.25
C LYS A 231 6.50 11.50 -3.88
N ALA A 232 6.79 12.79 -4.11
CA ALA A 232 5.89 13.73 -4.78
C ALA A 232 5.68 13.43 -6.28
N SER A 233 6.48 12.54 -6.88
CA SER A 233 6.46 12.24 -8.31
C SER A 233 5.31 11.32 -8.76
N ALA A 234 4.61 10.64 -7.83
CA ALA A 234 3.53 9.69 -8.15
C ALA A 234 2.12 10.17 -7.75
N VAL A 235 1.96 11.39 -7.23
CA VAL A 235 0.66 11.86 -6.73
C VAL A 235 -0.12 12.55 -7.86
N ALA A 236 -1.23 11.94 -8.29
CA ALA A 236 -2.21 12.62 -9.13
C ALA A 236 -2.78 13.84 -8.38
N GLY A 237 -2.53 15.05 -8.89
CA GLY A 237 -3.01 16.30 -8.29
C GLY A 237 -2.04 16.99 -7.34
N TYR A 238 -0.77 16.56 -7.24
CA TYR A 238 0.28 17.42 -6.70
C TYR A 238 0.56 18.53 -7.71
N ALA A 239 0.63 19.77 -7.25
CA ALA A 239 0.83 20.95 -8.10
C ALA A 239 2.23 21.01 -8.78
N ASP A 240 3.11 20.04 -8.51
CA ASP A 240 4.37 19.90 -9.22
C ASP A 240 4.19 18.91 -10.39
N THR A 241 3.86 19.47 -11.54
CA THR A 241 3.59 18.85 -12.84
C THR A 241 4.81 18.17 -13.46
N LYS A 242 5.74 17.61 -12.67
CA LYS A 242 7.04 17.16 -13.18
C LYS A 242 7.01 15.75 -13.76
N TYR A 243 6.13 14.86 -13.27
CA TYR A 243 6.06 13.46 -13.71
C TYR A 243 4.62 12.99 -13.93
N THR A 244 4.44 12.08 -14.89
CA THR A 244 3.18 11.38 -15.20
C THR A 244 3.45 9.88 -15.32
N LEU A 245 2.43 9.03 -15.29
CA LEU A 245 2.63 7.59 -15.52
C LEU A 245 3.18 7.32 -16.92
N LEU A 246 4.19 6.45 -17.00
CA LEU A 246 4.68 5.88 -18.23
C LEU A 246 3.70 4.79 -18.68
N GLY A 247 2.96 5.06 -19.76
CA GLY A 247 1.87 4.21 -20.25
C GLY A 247 0.49 4.60 -19.73
N ASP A 248 -0.55 3.95 -20.27
CA ASP A 248 -1.94 4.36 -20.03
C ASP A 248 -2.50 3.93 -18.66
N LYS A 249 -1.85 2.95 -18.00
CA LYS A 249 -2.40 2.23 -16.84
C LYS A 249 -1.32 1.77 -15.87
N ALA A 250 -1.56 1.93 -14.57
CA ALA A 250 -0.77 1.29 -13.53
C ALA A 250 -0.91 -0.24 -13.58
N SER A 251 0.14 -0.95 -13.14
CA SER A 251 0.07 -2.39 -12.87
C SER A 251 -0.15 -2.61 -11.37
N VAL A 252 -1.33 -3.08 -10.98
CA VAL A 252 -1.72 -3.28 -9.58
C VAL A 252 -1.85 -4.76 -9.26
N PHE A 253 -1.17 -5.19 -8.21
CA PHE A 253 -1.12 -6.56 -7.73
C PHE A 253 -1.94 -6.71 -6.45
N GLY A 254 -2.67 -7.82 -6.35
CA GLY A 254 -3.41 -8.20 -5.15
C GLY A 254 -3.62 -9.71 -5.07
N LEU A 255 -3.81 -10.24 -3.87
CA LEU A 255 -4.08 -11.67 -3.65
C LEU A 255 -5.51 -12.05 -4.05
N ASN A 256 -6.43 -11.09 -4.00
CA ASN A 256 -7.85 -11.29 -4.24
C ASN A 256 -8.49 -9.96 -4.66
N TRP A 257 -9.51 -10.01 -5.51
CA TRP A 257 -10.18 -8.86 -6.11
C TRP A 257 -11.67 -8.75 -5.74
N ASP A 258 -12.13 -9.54 -4.77
CA ASP A 258 -13.50 -9.52 -4.27
C ASP A 258 -13.75 -8.22 -3.51
N ASN A 259 -14.70 -7.43 -4.00
CA ASN A 259 -15.07 -6.15 -3.42
C ASN A 259 -16.59 -6.07 -3.17
N TYR A 260 -17.00 -5.07 -2.40
CA TYR A 260 -18.42 -4.80 -2.10
C TYR A 260 -19.17 -4.16 -3.27
N THR A 261 -18.44 -3.69 -4.29
CA THR A 261 -18.92 -2.78 -5.33
C THR A 261 -18.81 -3.37 -6.74
N ASP A 262 -18.87 -4.69 -6.88
CA ASP A 262 -18.91 -5.41 -8.16
C ASP A 262 -17.83 -4.96 -9.16
N ASN A 263 -16.57 -5.06 -8.73
CA ASN A 263 -15.38 -4.69 -9.47
C ASN A 263 -15.25 -3.19 -9.81
N LYS A 264 -15.92 -2.33 -9.04
CA LYS A 264 -15.72 -0.88 -9.08
C LYS A 264 -14.80 -0.40 -7.96
N GLY A 265 -14.30 0.82 -8.13
CA GLY A 265 -13.58 1.58 -7.12
C GLY A 265 -14.04 3.04 -7.14
N ILE A 266 -13.59 3.83 -6.18
CA ILE A 266 -13.91 5.26 -6.14
C ILE A 266 -13.02 6.00 -7.15
N LYS A 267 -13.63 6.84 -8.00
CA LYS A 267 -12.93 7.57 -9.08
C LYS A 267 -12.81 9.08 -8.85
N THR A 268 -13.75 9.67 -8.13
CA THR A 268 -13.87 11.14 -8.06
C THR A 268 -14.52 11.59 -6.76
N THR A 269 -14.25 12.85 -6.41
CA THR A 269 -14.95 13.56 -5.33
C THR A 269 -16.28 14.15 -5.83
N GLU A 270 -16.44 14.31 -7.15
CA GLU A 270 -17.61 14.90 -7.81
C GLU A 270 -18.77 13.91 -7.88
N GLY A 271 -19.99 14.39 -7.65
CA GLY A 271 -21.21 13.57 -7.70
C GLY A 271 -22.06 13.68 -6.44
N ALA A 272 -23.36 13.44 -6.60
CA ALA A 272 -24.36 13.69 -5.55
C ALA A 272 -24.32 12.67 -4.40
N ASN A 273 -23.80 11.47 -4.62
CA ASN A 273 -23.79 10.37 -3.67
C ASN A 273 -22.62 9.42 -3.95
N TYR A 274 -22.23 8.60 -2.97
CA TYR A 274 -21.13 7.64 -3.05
C TYR A 274 -21.27 6.69 -4.26
N GLY A 275 -22.46 6.17 -4.54
CA GLY A 275 -22.69 5.28 -5.68
C GLY A 275 -22.38 5.93 -7.03
N ALA A 276 -22.66 7.23 -7.18
CA ALA A 276 -22.34 8.00 -8.39
C ALA A 276 -20.83 8.29 -8.56
N LYS A 277 -20.02 8.01 -7.54
CA LYS A 277 -18.55 8.22 -7.52
C LYS A 277 -17.77 6.95 -7.79
N LEU A 278 -18.47 5.81 -7.84
CA LEU A 278 -17.90 4.52 -8.19
C LEU A 278 -17.81 4.36 -9.71
N ASP A 279 -16.68 3.89 -10.18
CA ASP A 279 -16.48 3.57 -11.59
C ASP A 279 -15.71 2.25 -11.74
N THR A 280 -15.73 1.72 -12.95
CA THR A 280 -15.04 0.49 -13.31
C THR A 280 -13.54 0.68 -13.16
N ILE A 281 -12.89 -0.29 -12.51
CA ILE A 281 -11.43 -0.36 -12.42
C ILE A 281 -10.81 -0.42 -13.82
N THR A 282 -9.85 0.47 -14.09
CA THR A 282 -9.17 0.62 -15.37
C THR A 282 -7.71 0.16 -15.36
N PHE A 283 -7.05 0.09 -14.19
CA PHE A 283 -5.67 -0.41 -14.07
C PHE A 283 -5.52 -1.87 -14.49
N THR A 284 -4.29 -2.27 -14.81
CA THR A 284 -3.96 -3.66 -15.13
C THR A 284 -3.86 -4.47 -13.84
N LYS A 285 -4.58 -5.59 -13.76
CA LYS A 285 -4.57 -6.47 -12.59
C LYS A 285 -3.51 -7.56 -12.69
N GLY A 286 -2.56 -7.55 -11.77
CA GLY A 286 -1.64 -8.66 -11.52
C GLY A 286 -2.12 -9.54 -10.36
N THR A 287 -1.85 -10.84 -10.44
CA THR A 287 -2.14 -11.78 -9.35
C THR A 287 -0.92 -11.90 -8.43
N ALA A 288 -1.05 -11.49 -7.17
CA ALA A 288 -0.01 -11.68 -6.17
C ALA A 288 -0.01 -13.13 -5.64
N GLN A 289 1.12 -13.58 -5.11
CA GLN A 289 1.27 -14.90 -4.51
C GLN A 289 1.34 -14.83 -2.98
N LYS A 290 0.92 -15.91 -2.32
CA LYS A 290 1.02 -16.08 -0.85
C LYS A 290 2.35 -16.67 -0.38
N ALA A 291 3.18 -17.10 -1.32
CA ALA A 291 4.44 -17.76 -1.04
C ALA A 291 5.48 -17.27 -2.03
N VAL A 292 6.71 -17.09 -1.53
CA VAL A 292 7.86 -16.80 -2.39
C VAL A 292 8.14 -18.10 -3.16
N PRO A 293 8.31 -18.03 -4.49
CA PRO A 293 8.66 -19.20 -5.29
C PRO A 293 9.89 -19.93 -4.75
N THR A 294 9.90 -21.26 -4.86
CA THR A 294 11.07 -22.07 -4.48
C THR A 294 12.26 -21.88 -5.43
N SER A 295 12.02 -21.36 -6.64
CA SER A 295 13.04 -20.99 -7.62
C SER A 295 12.81 -19.57 -8.13
N ARG A 296 13.89 -18.76 -8.12
CA ARG A 296 13.90 -17.40 -8.66
C ARG A 296 13.69 -17.36 -10.18
N ASP A 297 13.99 -18.47 -10.87
CA ASP A 297 13.88 -18.58 -12.34
C ASP A 297 12.49 -19.04 -12.80
N SER A 298 11.54 -19.27 -11.89
CA SER A 298 10.14 -19.53 -12.27
C SER A 298 9.65 -18.36 -13.14
N LEU A 299 8.86 -18.64 -14.17
CA LEU A 299 8.21 -17.61 -15.00
C LEU A 299 6.74 -17.38 -14.61
N ASP A 300 6.28 -18.01 -13.55
CA ASP A 300 4.87 -17.98 -13.15
C ASP A 300 4.48 -16.64 -12.52
N ASN A 301 3.30 -16.15 -12.88
CA ASN A 301 2.69 -14.92 -12.32
C ASN A 301 3.57 -13.66 -12.48
N LEU A 302 4.42 -13.64 -13.50
CA LEU A 302 5.10 -12.44 -13.96
C LEU A 302 4.12 -11.57 -14.76
N THR A 303 4.05 -10.29 -14.41
CA THR A 303 3.30 -9.28 -15.17
C THR A 303 4.29 -8.25 -15.71
N THR A 304 4.26 -7.96 -17.01
CA THR A 304 5.05 -6.86 -17.59
C THR A 304 4.56 -5.55 -17.01
N VAL A 305 5.46 -4.79 -16.36
CA VAL A 305 5.13 -3.53 -15.67
C VAL A 305 5.55 -2.30 -16.47
N PHE A 306 6.63 -2.40 -17.25
CA PHE A 306 7.07 -1.37 -18.22
C PHE A 306 8.16 -1.95 -19.15
N GLU A 307 8.48 -1.23 -20.22
CA GLU A 307 9.64 -1.51 -21.08
C GLU A 307 10.83 -0.66 -20.63
N LEU A 308 11.99 -1.29 -20.43
CA LEU A 308 13.26 -0.61 -20.21
C LEU A 308 13.97 -0.45 -21.55
N ALA A 309 14.45 0.76 -21.85
CA ALA A 309 15.21 1.04 -23.06
C ALA A 309 16.51 0.20 -23.10
N GLY A 310 17.04 -0.04 -24.30
CA GLY A 310 18.38 -0.61 -24.44
C GLY A 310 19.44 0.39 -23.99
N ALA A 311 20.46 -0.09 -23.30
CA ALA A 311 21.60 0.69 -22.87
C ALA A 311 22.47 1.16 -24.05
N GLY A 312 23.08 2.33 -23.91
CA GLY A 312 24.14 2.78 -24.81
C GLY A 312 25.42 1.94 -24.67
N ASN A 313 26.38 2.15 -25.58
CA ASN A 313 27.67 1.48 -25.51
C ASN A 313 28.43 1.89 -24.25
N ASN A 314 28.74 0.93 -23.39
CA ASN A 314 29.38 1.14 -22.08
C ASN A 314 28.58 2.05 -21.14
N GLU A 315 27.26 2.13 -21.34
CA GLU A 315 26.35 2.90 -20.49
C GLU A 315 25.35 1.95 -19.81
N TYR A 316 24.59 2.49 -18.87
CA TYR A 316 23.44 1.83 -18.29
C TYR A 316 22.16 2.44 -18.86
N SER A 317 21.20 1.58 -19.19
CA SER A 317 19.80 1.99 -19.24
C SER A 317 19.29 2.04 -17.81
N VAL A 318 18.67 3.15 -17.41
CA VAL A 318 18.18 3.36 -16.05
C VAL A 318 16.76 3.91 -16.11
N GLU A 319 15.89 3.36 -15.26
CA GLU A 319 14.51 3.81 -15.13
C GLU A 319 14.15 4.00 -13.66
N GLY A 320 13.43 5.09 -13.37
CA GLY A 320 12.93 5.41 -12.03
C GLY A 320 11.42 5.19 -11.97
N PHE A 321 10.95 4.56 -10.91
CA PHE A 321 9.54 4.26 -10.72
C PHE A 321 9.16 4.32 -9.24
N VAL A 322 7.86 4.34 -8.97
CA VAL A 322 7.34 4.28 -7.61
C VAL A 322 6.60 2.97 -7.42
N VAL A 323 6.85 2.32 -6.28
CA VAL A 323 5.98 1.27 -5.77
C VAL A 323 5.06 1.88 -4.73
N ARG A 324 3.76 1.83 -5.01
CA ARG A 324 2.73 2.29 -4.09
C ARG A 324 2.08 1.12 -3.38
N VAL A 325 1.92 1.20 -2.07
CA VAL A 325 1.18 0.23 -1.27
C VAL A 325 0.00 0.91 -0.58
N TRP A 326 -1.18 0.29 -0.66
CA TRP A 326 -2.37 0.73 0.09
C TRP A 326 -3.25 -0.46 0.50
N ILE A 327 -4.23 -0.20 1.35
CA ILE A 327 -5.28 -1.14 1.71
C ILE A 327 -6.53 -0.77 0.92
N GLU A 328 -7.03 -1.67 0.08
CA GLU A 328 -8.24 -1.43 -0.72
C GLU A 328 -9.49 -1.42 0.17
N GLY A 329 -10.06 -0.23 0.36
CA GLY A 329 -11.25 -0.02 1.20
C GLY A 329 -12.51 -0.68 0.65
N GLU A 330 -12.59 -0.91 -0.66
CA GLU A 330 -13.72 -1.63 -1.28
C GLU A 330 -13.61 -3.15 -1.11
N SER A 331 -12.46 -3.66 -0.67
CA SER A 331 -12.22 -5.10 -0.51
C SER A 331 -13.12 -5.70 0.56
N LYS A 332 -13.67 -6.89 0.28
CA LYS A 332 -14.43 -7.65 1.30
C LYS A 332 -13.59 -8.00 2.53
N PHE A 333 -12.27 -8.00 2.39
CA PHE A 333 -11.30 -8.33 3.43
C PHE A 333 -10.82 -7.10 4.21
N CYS A 334 -11.20 -5.88 3.80
CA CYS A 334 -11.00 -4.67 4.57
C CYS A 334 -12.24 -4.43 5.43
N ASN A 335 -12.23 -4.92 6.67
CA ASN A 335 -13.33 -4.73 7.61
C ASN A 335 -12.84 -4.80 9.06
N ASP A 336 -13.67 -4.39 10.01
CA ASP A 336 -13.29 -4.32 11.43
C ASP A 336 -12.82 -5.67 12.02
N ALA A 337 -13.29 -6.80 11.47
CA ALA A 337 -12.93 -8.13 11.98
C ALA A 337 -11.52 -8.58 11.57
N THR A 338 -10.91 -7.88 10.61
CA THR A 338 -9.59 -8.18 10.04
C THR A 338 -8.56 -7.09 10.35
N ALA A 339 -9.00 -6.01 11.01
CA ALA A 339 -8.12 -4.93 11.46
C ALA A 339 -7.02 -5.46 12.40
N ASN A 340 -5.83 -4.85 12.31
CA ASN A 340 -4.63 -5.21 13.07
C ASN A 340 -3.94 -6.52 12.61
N GLN A 341 -3.38 -6.50 11.40
CA GLN A 341 -2.55 -7.58 10.88
C GLN A 341 -1.33 -6.99 10.18
N ASP A 342 -0.22 -7.71 10.24
CA ASP A 342 1.00 -7.35 9.54
C ASP A 342 1.20 -8.19 8.28
N TRP A 343 1.86 -7.59 7.29
CA TRP A 343 2.24 -8.31 6.08
C TRP A 343 3.61 -7.91 5.55
N THR A 344 4.23 -8.85 4.88
CA THR A 344 5.45 -8.70 4.11
C THR A 344 5.11 -8.72 2.63
N ILE A 345 5.70 -7.80 1.88
CA ILE A 345 5.63 -7.73 0.43
C ILE A 345 7.02 -8.06 -0.12
N GLN A 346 7.06 -8.92 -1.13
CA GLN A 346 8.27 -9.14 -1.92
C GLN A 346 7.97 -8.89 -3.38
N LEU A 347 8.85 -8.13 -4.02
CA LEU A 347 8.84 -7.83 -5.45
C LEU A 347 10.00 -8.58 -6.11
N ASP A 348 9.70 -9.40 -7.10
CA ASP A 348 10.72 -10.07 -7.91
C ASP A 348 10.62 -9.53 -9.34
N PHE A 349 11.60 -8.70 -9.71
CA PHE A 349 11.75 -8.15 -11.06
C PHE A 349 12.63 -9.04 -11.92
N GLN A 350 12.22 -9.25 -13.16
CA GLN A 350 12.99 -9.97 -14.16
C GLN A 350 12.95 -9.22 -15.49
N ALA A 351 14.06 -9.23 -16.21
CA ALA A 351 14.09 -8.75 -17.59
C ALA A 351 13.80 -9.89 -18.55
N LYS A 352 12.90 -9.62 -19.49
CA LYS A 352 12.71 -10.43 -20.69
C LYS A 352 13.22 -9.64 -21.89
N ASP A 353 14.18 -10.19 -22.62
CA ASP A 353 14.72 -9.53 -23.81
C ASP A 353 13.63 -9.44 -24.90
N ASN A 354 13.42 -8.23 -25.45
CA ASN A 354 12.50 -7.99 -26.57
C ASN A 354 13.15 -8.26 -27.93
N ALA A 355 14.28 -8.97 -27.95
CA ALA A 355 14.92 -9.38 -29.19
C ALA A 355 13.94 -10.28 -29.96
N GLY A 356 13.47 -9.80 -31.12
CA GLY A 356 12.54 -10.53 -31.98
C GLY A 356 13.16 -11.79 -32.60
N ASN A 357 13.34 -12.82 -31.78
CA ASN A 357 13.67 -14.19 -32.18
C ASN A 357 12.72 -15.17 -31.50
#